data_AF-A0A963WEI6-F1
#
_entry.id   AF-A0A963WEI6-F1
#
_cell.length_a   1.000
_cell.length_b   1.000
_cell.length_c   1.000
_cell.angle_alpha   90.00
_cell.angle_beta   90.00
_cell.angle_gamma   90.00
#
_symmetry.space_group_name_H-M   'P 1'
#
loop_
_entity.id
_entity.type
_entity.pdbx_description
1 polymer ?
#
loop_
_entity_poly.entity_id
_entity_poly.type
_entity_poly.pdbx_seq_one_letter_code
_entity_poly.pdbx_strand_id
1 'polypeptide(L)'
;MTCPKAAEQAKRGVAAPGRSEAADPPPRGEAPQALRGGTISRRLRIFLALLLVYLVGMGVLMFQMLADLDPRYRESAEESLVETAHLMATVIEQDVDAGALPTDRIAAIFREAYARRFSAQIYQLHKTRIELRAYVTNARGIVVYDSTGRALGQDFSHWRDVSRALAGEYGARTTRDVKQDPDSSVMYVGAPIRWQGQIVGEVSLGKPVQSFGQFVAAARGNMIYVGLMSALSVLVLAMALSFLMIR
;
A
#
# COMPACT_ATOMS: atom_id res chain seq x y z
N MET A 1 -124.62 -45.84 42.28
CA MET A 1 -124.44 -46.87 43.32
C MET A 1 -123.11 -47.54 42.98
N THR A 2 -122.05 -47.56 43.79
CA THR A 2 -121.94 -47.67 45.25
C THR A 2 -120.53 -47.19 45.65
N CYS A 3 -120.42 -46.48 46.76
CA CYS A 3 -119.19 -46.13 47.50
C CYS A 3 -118.72 -47.38 48.33
N PRO A 4 -117.70 -47.33 49.23
CA PRO A 4 -116.33 -46.78 49.18
C PRO A 4 -115.29 -47.72 49.90
N LYS A 5 -114.08 -47.19 50.18
CA LYS A 5 -113.12 -47.43 51.32
C LYS A 5 -111.69 -47.79 50.86
N ALA A 6 -110.69 -46.95 51.17
CA ALA A 6 -109.85 -46.92 52.39
C ALA A 6 -108.86 -48.09 52.42
N ALA A 7 -107.61 -48.01 52.87
CA ALA A 7 -106.69 -47.01 53.37
C ALA A 7 -105.28 -47.65 53.28
N GLU A 8 -104.27 -46.97 53.82
CA GLU A 8 -103.07 -47.58 54.41
C GLU A 8 -101.75 -47.57 53.60
N GLN A 9 -101.06 -46.43 53.74
CA GLN A 9 -99.71 -46.28 54.27
C GLN A 9 -98.67 -47.40 54.01
N ALA A 10 -97.61 -47.08 53.26
CA ALA A 10 -96.24 -47.44 53.65
C ALA A 10 -95.18 -46.56 52.94
N LYS A 11 -94.68 -45.60 53.74
CA LYS A 11 -93.32 -45.05 53.79
C LYS A 11 -92.47 -44.89 52.51
N ARG A 12 -92.38 -43.61 52.15
CA ARG A 12 -91.20 -42.83 51.72
C ARG A 12 -89.83 -43.43 52.12
N GLY A 13 -88.94 -43.47 51.13
CA GLY A 13 -87.49 -43.45 51.27
C GLY A 13 -86.87 -42.83 50.02
N VAL A 14 -86.63 -41.53 50.08
CA VAL A 14 -86.10 -40.68 48.99
C VAL A 14 -84.56 -40.75 49.00
N ALA A 15 -83.96 -40.97 47.84
CA ALA A 15 -82.61 -40.50 47.52
C ALA A 15 -82.62 -39.98 46.08
N ALA A 16 -82.32 -38.69 45.94
CA ALA A 16 -82.37 -37.91 44.71
C ALA A 16 -81.02 -37.99 43.94
N PRO A 17 -80.93 -37.42 42.71
CA PRO A 17 -80.11 -37.94 41.62
C PRO A 17 -78.84 -37.13 41.29
N GLY A 18 -77.97 -37.75 40.49
CA GLY A 18 -77.22 -37.09 39.41
C GLY A 18 -75.81 -36.60 39.72
N ARG A 19 -74.85 -37.03 38.88
CA ARG A 19 -74.11 -36.14 37.95
C ARG A 19 -73.26 -36.97 36.98
N SER A 20 -73.59 -36.80 35.69
CA SER A 20 -72.75 -37.13 34.54
C SER A 20 -71.67 -36.06 34.45
N GLU A 21 -70.39 -36.42 34.60
CA GLU A 21 -69.28 -35.49 34.35
C GLU A 21 -68.52 -35.93 33.09
N ALA A 22 -68.27 -34.93 32.25
CA ALA A 22 -67.90 -34.99 30.85
C ALA A 22 -66.49 -35.56 30.60
N ALA A 23 -66.31 -36.12 29.40
CA ALA A 23 -65.06 -36.60 28.85
C ALA A 23 -63.98 -35.50 28.78
N ASP A 24 -62.76 -35.88 29.17
CA ASP A 24 -61.54 -35.07 29.07
C ASP A 24 -61.19 -34.73 27.61
N PRO A 25 -60.79 -33.48 27.28
CA PRO A 25 -60.24 -33.15 25.97
C PRO A 25 -58.78 -33.67 25.83
N PRO A 26 -58.36 -34.08 24.62
CA PRO A 26 -57.04 -34.66 24.40
C PRO A 26 -55.90 -33.62 24.60
N PRO A 27 -54.69 -34.08 25.00
CA PRO A 27 -53.57 -33.20 25.31
C PRO A 27 -53.08 -32.45 24.07
N ARG A 28 -52.95 -31.13 24.20
CA ARG A 28 -52.41 -30.24 23.17
C ARG A 28 -50.92 -30.54 22.98
N GLY A 29 -50.55 -30.97 21.78
CA GLY A 29 -49.15 -31.09 21.38
C GLY A 29 -48.44 -29.75 21.44
N GLU A 30 -47.34 -29.69 22.19
CA GLU A 30 -46.40 -28.57 22.11
C GLU A 30 -45.50 -28.74 20.88
N ALA A 31 -45.49 -27.69 20.06
CA ALA A 31 -44.70 -27.57 18.85
C ALA A 31 -43.18 -27.73 19.09
N PRO A 32 -42.40 -28.18 18.09
CA PRO A 32 -40.94 -28.23 18.20
C PRO A 32 -40.40 -26.83 18.51
N GLN A 33 -39.75 -26.68 19.66
CA GLN A 33 -39.15 -25.42 20.09
C GLN A 33 -38.13 -24.98 19.04
N ALA A 34 -38.50 -23.90 18.35
CA ALA A 34 -37.71 -23.20 17.36
C ALA A 34 -36.30 -22.92 17.88
N LEU A 35 -35.33 -23.05 16.97
CA LEU A 35 -33.92 -22.68 17.11
C LEU A 35 -33.77 -21.38 17.92
N ARG A 36 -33.46 -21.51 19.22
CA ARG A 36 -33.02 -20.39 20.03
C ARG A 36 -31.68 -19.93 19.47
N GLY A 37 -31.70 -18.83 18.71
CA GLY A 37 -30.48 -18.10 18.35
C GLY A 37 -29.71 -17.78 19.63
N GLY A 38 -28.56 -18.43 19.80
CA GLY A 38 -27.73 -18.29 20.99
C GLY A 38 -27.29 -16.84 21.15
N THR A 39 -27.75 -16.18 22.22
CA THR A 39 -27.32 -14.82 22.54
C THR A 39 -25.84 -14.82 22.92
N ILE A 40 -25.02 -14.10 22.15
CA ILE A 40 -23.58 -13.93 22.41
C ILE A 40 -23.36 -13.41 23.83
N SER A 41 -22.61 -14.17 24.64
CA SER A 41 -22.24 -13.82 26.01
C SER A 41 -21.59 -12.43 26.07
N ARG A 42 -21.86 -11.65 27.13
CA ARG A 42 -21.28 -10.30 27.31
C ARG A 42 -19.76 -10.32 27.24
N ARG A 43 -19.12 -11.39 27.74
CA ARG A 43 -17.66 -11.60 27.66
C ARG A 43 -17.17 -11.76 26.21
N LEU A 44 -17.89 -12.54 25.41
CA LEU A 44 -17.57 -12.75 23.99
C LEU A 44 -17.78 -11.45 23.18
N ARG A 45 -18.79 -10.63 23.51
CA ARG A 45 -18.96 -9.30 22.90
C ARG A 45 -17.78 -8.36 23.15
N ILE A 46 -17.31 -8.28 24.40
CA ILE A 46 -16.15 -7.45 24.76
C ILE A 46 -14.88 -7.98 24.07
N PHE A 47 -14.68 -9.29 24.05
CA PHE A 47 -13.56 -9.92 23.35
C PHE A 47 -13.56 -9.61 21.85
N LEU A 48 -14.70 -9.78 21.17
CA LEU A 48 -14.83 -9.47 19.75
C LEU A 48 -14.62 -7.98 19.46
N ALA A 49 -15.08 -7.09 20.34
CA ALA A 49 -14.83 -5.65 20.21
C ALA A 49 -13.32 -5.33 20.31
N LEU A 50 -12.61 -5.90 21.28
CA LEU A 50 -11.16 -5.71 21.42
C LEU A 50 -10.39 -6.30 20.23
N LEU A 51 -10.78 -7.48 19.76
CA LEU A 51 -10.18 -8.10 18.57
C LEU A 51 -10.40 -7.23 17.32
N LEU A 52 -11.61 -6.69 17.14
CA LEU A 52 -11.91 -5.78 16.04
C LEU A 52 -11.04 -4.52 16.11
N VAL A 53 -10.94 -3.89 17.27
CA VAL A 53 -10.08 -2.70 17.48
C VAL A 53 -8.63 -3.02 17.13
N TYR A 54 -8.12 -4.18 17.57
CA TYR A 54 -6.77 -4.63 17.21
C TYR A 54 -6.60 -4.81 15.69
N LEU A 55 -7.51 -5.53 15.02
CA LEU A 55 -7.43 -5.79 13.59
C LEU A 55 -7.51 -4.49 12.77
N VAL A 56 -8.38 -3.56 13.16
CA VAL A 56 -8.45 -2.24 12.53
C VAL A 56 -7.16 -1.46 12.76
N GLY A 57 -6.65 -1.39 13.99
CA GLY A 57 -5.41 -0.68 14.31
C GLY A 57 -4.20 -1.24 13.54
N MET A 58 -4.07 -2.57 13.52
CA MET A 58 -3.03 -3.26 12.76
C MET A 58 -3.16 -3.02 11.25
N GLY A 59 -4.38 -3.06 10.71
CA GLY A 59 -4.66 -2.79 9.31
C GLY A 59 -4.29 -1.36 8.90
N VAL A 60 -4.65 -0.36 9.73
CA VAL A 60 -4.29 1.05 9.50
C VAL A 60 -2.77 1.23 9.56
N LEU A 61 -2.09 0.66 10.55
CA LEU A 61 -0.63 0.73 10.68
C LEU A 61 0.06 0.12 9.45
N MET A 62 -0.39 -1.06 9.00
CA MET A 62 0.16 -1.70 7.80
C MET A 62 -0.09 -0.88 6.55
N PHE A 63 -1.30 -0.33 6.38
CA PHE A 63 -1.62 0.52 5.25
C PHE A 63 -0.69 1.74 5.19
N GLN A 64 -0.51 2.43 6.33
CA GLN A 64 0.37 3.60 6.41
C GLN A 64 1.82 3.23 6.07
N MET A 65 2.35 2.16 6.67
CA MET A 65 3.70 1.69 6.38
C MET A 65 3.90 1.34 4.91
N LEU A 66 2.93 0.67 4.28
CA LEU A 66 3.00 0.31 2.86
C LEU A 66 2.91 1.52 1.93
N ALA A 67 2.16 2.55 2.33
CA ALA A 67 2.01 3.80 1.57
C ALA A 67 3.31 4.62 1.60
N ASP A 68 4.01 4.62 2.73
CA ASP A 68 5.24 5.41 2.92
C ASP A 68 6.50 4.77 2.28
N LEU A 69 6.42 3.53 1.78
CA LEU A 69 7.58 2.85 1.18
C LEU A 69 8.07 3.53 -0.11
N ASP A 70 7.22 3.67 -1.12
CA ASP A 70 7.64 4.20 -2.43
C ASP A 70 8.21 5.63 -2.34
N PRO A 71 7.57 6.58 -1.62
CA PRO A 71 8.12 7.92 -1.42
C PRO A 71 9.53 7.91 -0.81
N ARG A 72 9.79 7.07 0.20
CA ARG A 72 11.09 7.00 0.87
C ARG A 72 12.21 6.48 -0.02
N TYR A 73 11.92 5.50 -0.89
CA TYR A 73 12.89 5.06 -1.88
C TYR A 73 13.20 6.16 -2.91
N ARG A 74 12.19 6.94 -3.28
CA ARG A 74 12.33 8.07 -4.20
C ARG A 74 13.12 9.21 -3.58
N GLU A 75 12.87 9.55 -2.32
CA GLU A 75 13.68 10.52 -1.56
C GLU A 75 15.15 10.10 -1.50
N SER A 76 15.43 8.85 -1.13
CA SER A 76 16.80 8.33 -1.08
C SER A 76 17.50 8.37 -2.44
N ALA A 77 16.77 8.07 -3.51
CA ALA A 77 17.31 8.10 -4.86
C ALA A 77 17.55 9.53 -5.37
N GLU A 78 16.63 10.45 -5.07
CA GLU A 78 16.73 11.88 -5.39
C GLU A 78 17.97 12.48 -4.73
N GLU A 79 18.19 12.21 -3.45
CA GLU A 79 19.39 12.68 -2.72
C GLU A 79 20.70 12.16 -3.36
N SER A 80 20.76 10.86 -3.68
CA SER A 80 21.94 10.30 -4.37
C SER A 80 22.13 10.91 -5.77
N LEU A 81 21.04 11.24 -6.48
CA LEU A 81 21.10 11.90 -7.78
C LEU A 81 21.58 13.34 -7.66
N VAL A 82 21.20 14.07 -6.61
CA VAL A 82 21.72 15.43 -6.31
C VAL A 82 23.24 15.40 -6.22
N GLU A 83 23.79 14.53 -5.37
CA GLU A 83 25.24 14.41 -5.20
C GLU A 83 25.92 14.01 -6.51
N THR A 84 25.38 13.01 -7.22
CA THR A 84 25.97 12.52 -8.46
C THR A 84 25.92 13.59 -9.57
N ALA A 85 24.85 14.38 -9.65
CA ALA A 85 24.71 15.45 -10.64
C ALA A 85 25.71 16.57 -10.38
N HIS A 86 25.88 16.98 -9.12
CA HIS A 86 26.90 17.96 -8.75
C HIS A 86 28.32 17.46 -9.00
N LEU A 87 28.63 16.19 -8.65
CA LEU A 87 29.93 15.60 -8.95
C LEU A 87 30.19 15.57 -10.45
N MET A 88 29.19 15.21 -11.26
CA MET A 88 29.30 15.20 -12.71
C MET A 88 29.49 16.61 -13.27
N ALA A 89 28.77 17.61 -12.74
CA ALA A 89 28.97 19.00 -13.11
C ALA A 89 30.42 19.41 -12.87
N THR A 90 30.97 19.16 -11.67
CA THR A 90 32.36 19.45 -11.33
C THR A 90 33.37 18.75 -12.24
N VAL A 91 33.12 17.50 -12.65
CA VAL A 91 33.97 16.80 -13.62
C VAL A 91 33.92 17.49 -14.98
N ILE A 92 32.75 17.90 -15.45
CA ILE A 92 32.61 18.59 -16.74
C ILE A 92 33.27 19.98 -16.71
N GLU A 93 33.13 20.70 -15.59
CA GLU A 93 33.72 22.03 -15.37
C GLU A 93 35.25 22.06 -15.57
N GLN A 94 35.94 20.95 -15.30
CA GLN A 94 37.40 20.84 -15.46
C GLN A 94 37.88 21.01 -16.90
N ASP A 95 37.04 20.63 -17.86
CA ASP A 95 37.37 20.63 -19.29
C ASP A 95 36.66 21.77 -20.04
N VAL A 96 35.90 22.63 -19.35
CA VAL A 96 35.29 23.82 -19.97
C VAL A 96 36.39 24.81 -20.32
N ASP A 97 36.37 25.35 -21.55
CA ASP A 97 37.33 26.36 -21.99
C ASP A 97 36.59 27.54 -22.62
N ALA A 98 36.98 28.76 -22.24
CA ALA A 98 36.36 30.02 -22.67
C ALA A 98 34.81 30.04 -22.60
N GLY A 99 34.23 29.30 -21.66
CA GLY A 99 32.77 29.16 -21.48
C GLY A 99 32.07 28.22 -22.47
N ALA A 100 32.82 27.50 -23.32
CA ALA A 100 32.30 26.49 -24.22
C ALA A 100 32.29 25.10 -23.56
N LEU A 101 31.15 24.41 -23.63
CA LEU A 101 31.02 23.05 -23.10
C LEU A 101 31.83 22.05 -23.96
N PRO A 102 32.60 21.14 -23.33
CA PRO A 102 33.44 20.18 -24.05
C PRO A 102 32.62 18.96 -24.50
N THR A 103 31.75 19.15 -25.50
CA THR A 103 30.78 18.15 -25.95
C THR A 103 31.39 16.79 -26.32
N ASP A 104 32.53 16.77 -27.01
CA ASP A 104 33.24 15.53 -27.35
C ASP A 104 33.73 14.77 -26.11
N ARG A 105 34.21 15.51 -25.10
CA ARG A 105 34.70 14.94 -23.85
C ARG A 105 33.55 14.41 -23.00
N ILE A 106 32.45 15.17 -22.91
CA ILE A 106 31.22 14.74 -22.25
C ILE A 106 30.73 13.43 -22.89
N ALA A 107 30.66 13.37 -24.22
CA ALA A 107 30.25 12.17 -24.93
C ALA A 107 31.19 10.99 -24.67
N ALA A 108 32.51 11.22 -24.58
CA ALA A 108 33.49 10.20 -24.25
C ALA A 108 33.29 9.63 -22.83
N ILE A 109 33.13 10.49 -21.81
CA ILE A 109 32.93 10.09 -20.41
C ILE A 109 31.74 9.14 -20.28
N PHE A 110 30.58 9.54 -20.83
CA PHE A 110 29.39 8.70 -20.71
C PHE A 110 29.47 7.44 -21.57
N ARG A 111 30.04 7.51 -22.79
CA ARG A 111 30.27 6.32 -23.62
C ARG A 111 31.12 5.29 -22.89
N GLU A 112 32.20 5.73 -22.24
CA GLU A 112 33.04 4.86 -21.42
C GLU A 112 32.29 4.32 -20.20
N ALA A 113 31.51 5.17 -19.51
CA ALA A 113 30.69 4.75 -18.37
C ALA A 113 29.67 3.66 -18.75
N TYR A 114 28.96 3.79 -19.87
CA TYR A 114 28.02 2.78 -20.35
C TYR A 114 28.70 1.52 -20.91
N ALA A 115 29.94 1.64 -21.40
CA ALA A 115 30.73 0.50 -21.84
C ALA A 115 31.23 -0.35 -20.65
N ARG A 116 31.36 0.23 -19.44
CA ARG A 116 31.79 -0.52 -18.26
C ARG A 116 30.88 -1.72 -18.00
N ARG A 117 31.52 -2.85 -17.72
CA ARG A 117 30.89 -4.08 -17.25
C ARG A 117 31.37 -4.33 -15.83
N PHE A 118 30.44 -4.69 -14.97
CA PHE A 118 30.73 -5.07 -13.59
C PHE A 118 29.76 -6.16 -13.15
N SER A 119 29.93 -6.66 -11.94
CA SER A 119 29.01 -7.61 -11.33
C SER A 119 28.82 -7.17 -9.89
N ALA A 120 27.65 -6.60 -9.59
CA ALA A 120 27.30 -6.15 -8.25
C ALA A 120 25.99 -6.80 -7.83
N GLN A 121 26.04 -7.59 -6.75
CA GLN A 121 24.85 -8.11 -6.09
C GLN A 121 24.41 -7.10 -5.03
N ILE A 122 23.28 -6.44 -5.28
CA ILE A 122 22.67 -5.44 -4.39
C ILE A 122 21.37 -6.06 -3.86
N TYR A 123 21.46 -6.75 -2.73
CA TYR A 123 20.36 -7.56 -2.18
C TYR A 123 19.85 -8.59 -3.21
N GLN A 124 18.64 -8.39 -3.74
CA GLN A 124 18.01 -9.26 -4.75
C GLN A 124 18.27 -8.79 -6.19
N LEU A 125 18.87 -7.61 -6.38
CA LEU A 125 19.21 -7.07 -7.69
C LEU A 125 20.63 -7.45 -8.08
N HIS A 126 20.78 -8.16 -9.18
CA HIS A 126 22.07 -8.34 -9.84
C HIS A 126 22.26 -7.27 -10.92
N LYS A 127 23.20 -6.34 -10.72
CA LYS A 127 23.47 -5.25 -11.65
C LYS A 127 24.80 -5.45 -12.35
N THR A 128 24.80 -5.37 -13.68
CA THR A 128 25.99 -5.61 -14.52
C THR A 128 26.38 -4.45 -15.42
N ARG A 129 25.54 -3.42 -15.48
CA ARG A 129 25.69 -2.25 -16.34
C ARG A 129 25.12 -1.00 -15.69
N ILE A 130 25.59 0.16 -16.16
CA ILE A 130 25.04 1.47 -15.80
C ILE A 130 23.78 1.71 -16.62
N GLU A 131 22.68 2.07 -15.96
CA GLU A 131 21.38 2.39 -16.58
C GLU A 131 20.92 3.81 -16.25
N LEU A 132 21.81 4.58 -15.60
CA LEU A 132 21.61 6.00 -15.35
C LEU A 132 21.41 6.71 -16.67
N ARG A 133 20.37 7.53 -16.81
CA ARG A 133 20.20 8.48 -17.92
C ARG A 133 21.04 9.71 -17.66
N ALA A 134 21.54 10.33 -18.72
CA ALA A 134 22.21 11.61 -18.62
C ALA A 134 21.92 12.45 -19.85
N TYR A 135 21.74 13.74 -19.66
CA TYR A 135 21.82 14.73 -20.73
C TYR A 135 22.47 16.00 -20.21
N VAL A 136 23.01 16.80 -21.12
CA VAL A 136 23.64 18.09 -20.83
C VAL A 136 22.99 19.13 -21.74
N THR A 137 22.67 20.30 -21.20
CA THR A 137 22.24 21.45 -21.99
C THR A 137 23.24 22.59 -21.92
N ASN A 138 23.25 23.43 -22.95
CA ASN A 138 23.93 24.73 -22.88
C ASN A 138 23.15 25.73 -21.99
N ALA A 139 23.70 26.93 -21.81
CA ALA A 139 23.10 28.01 -21.03
C ALA A 139 21.69 28.45 -21.49
N ARG A 140 21.27 28.08 -22.71
CA ARG A 140 19.92 28.36 -23.24
C ARG A 140 18.94 27.21 -23.02
N GLY A 141 19.37 26.13 -22.36
CA GLY A 141 18.54 24.92 -22.19
C GLY A 141 18.49 24.02 -23.43
N ILE A 142 19.33 24.25 -24.45
CA ILE A 142 19.39 23.36 -25.63
C ILE A 142 20.29 22.17 -25.34
N VAL A 143 19.79 20.97 -25.58
CA VAL A 143 20.50 19.72 -25.34
C VAL A 143 21.71 19.60 -26.26
N VAL A 144 22.91 19.50 -25.68
CA VAL A 144 24.19 19.29 -26.37
C VAL A 144 24.71 17.86 -26.25
N TYR A 145 24.16 17.08 -25.31
CA TYR A 145 24.43 15.66 -25.17
C TYR A 145 23.21 14.95 -24.58
N ASP A 146 22.87 13.77 -25.09
CA ASP A 146 21.86 12.88 -24.50
C ASP A 146 22.34 11.42 -24.61
N SER A 147 22.38 10.74 -23.47
CA SER A 147 22.69 9.31 -23.34
C SER A 147 21.82 8.39 -24.20
N THR A 148 20.60 8.83 -24.54
CA THR A 148 19.69 8.05 -25.38
C THR A 148 19.79 8.39 -26.87
N GLY A 149 20.48 9.48 -27.19
CA GLY A 149 20.60 10.03 -28.54
C GLY A 149 19.30 10.57 -29.13
N ARG A 150 18.22 10.69 -28.35
CA ARG A 150 16.89 11.09 -28.83
C ARG A 150 16.65 12.59 -28.71
N ALA A 151 17.25 13.22 -27.71
CA ALA A 151 16.97 14.60 -27.34
C ALA A 151 17.98 15.63 -27.87
N LEU A 152 19.02 15.22 -28.60
CA LEU A 152 20.07 16.13 -29.07
C LEU A 152 19.49 17.30 -29.89
N GLY A 153 19.85 18.53 -29.52
CA GLY A 153 19.39 19.76 -30.16
C GLY A 153 17.98 20.22 -29.76
N GLN A 154 17.27 19.48 -28.91
CA GLN A 154 15.95 19.90 -28.42
C GLN A 154 16.05 20.98 -27.34
N ASP A 155 15.02 21.81 -27.26
CA ASP A 155 14.89 22.83 -26.21
C ASP A 155 14.27 22.23 -24.95
N PHE A 156 15.08 22.16 -23.90
CA PHE A 156 14.73 21.65 -22.59
C PHE A 156 14.61 22.76 -21.54
N SER A 157 14.69 24.04 -21.92
CA SER A 157 14.66 25.20 -21.02
C SER A 157 13.42 25.28 -20.13
N HIS A 158 12.30 24.67 -20.52
CA HIS A 158 11.05 24.65 -19.76
C HIS A 158 10.97 23.52 -18.73
N TRP A 159 11.87 22.55 -18.77
CA TRP A 159 11.85 21.46 -17.81
C TRP A 159 12.34 21.92 -16.44
N ARG A 160 11.71 21.41 -15.38
CA ARG A 160 11.92 21.92 -14.02
C ARG A 160 13.33 21.69 -13.50
N ASP A 161 13.94 20.55 -13.82
CA ASP A 161 15.34 20.26 -13.52
C ASP A 161 16.29 21.21 -14.26
N VAL A 162 16.07 21.44 -15.55
CA VAL A 162 16.91 22.31 -16.38
C VAL A 162 16.77 23.79 -16.01
N SER A 163 15.55 24.32 -16.03
CA SER A 163 15.25 25.73 -15.71
C SER A 163 15.79 26.15 -14.34
N ARG A 164 15.59 25.32 -13.32
CA ARG A 164 16.05 25.62 -11.96
C ARG A 164 17.57 25.46 -11.84
N ALA A 165 18.16 24.43 -12.42
CA ALA A 165 19.61 24.26 -12.42
C ALA A 165 20.30 25.44 -13.13
N LEU A 166 19.79 25.89 -14.28
CA LEU A 166 20.30 27.07 -14.98
C LEU A 166 20.13 28.38 -14.21
N ALA A 167 19.15 28.45 -13.30
CA ALA A 167 19.00 29.55 -12.34
C ALA A 167 19.91 29.42 -11.10
N GLY A 168 20.67 28.33 -10.97
CA GLY A 168 21.50 28.04 -9.80
C GLY A 168 20.71 27.47 -8.61
N GLU A 169 19.46 27.08 -8.82
CA GLU A 169 18.57 26.49 -7.82
C GLU A 169 18.51 24.97 -7.90
N TYR A 170 17.95 24.34 -6.87
CA TYR A 170 17.65 22.92 -6.88
C TYR A 170 16.61 22.56 -7.96
N GLY A 171 17.04 21.78 -8.96
CA GLY A 171 16.21 21.30 -10.07
C GLY A 171 15.98 19.79 -10.02
N ALA A 172 14.73 19.37 -9.88
CA ALA A 172 14.35 17.98 -9.99
C ALA A 172 12.96 17.80 -10.63
N ARG A 173 12.77 16.67 -11.32
CA ARG A 173 11.49 16.25 -11.88
C ARG A 173 11.38 14.73 -11.91
N THR A 174 10.16 14.23 -11.90
CA THR A 174 9.89 12.87 -12.40
C THR A 174 8.94 12.98 -13.57
N THR A 175 9.26 12.38 -14.71
CA THR A 175 8.42 12.42 -15.91
C THR A 175 8.47 11.10 -16.64
N ARG A 176 7.39 10.75 -17.36
CA ARG A 176 7.37 9.55 -18.21
C ARG A 176 8.18 9.81 -19.49
N ASP A 177 9.14 8.93 -19.79
CA ASP A 177 9.87 8.95 -21.06
C ASP A 177 8.94 8.57 -22.22
N VAL A 178 7.98 7.67 -22.00
CA VAL A 178 6.99 7.23 -22.99
C VAL A 178 5.59 7.53 -22.43
N LYS A 179 4.89 8.49 -23.04
CA LYS A 179 3.58 8.97 -22.54
C LYS A 179 2.56 7.85 -22.29
N GLN A 180 2.62 6.77 -23.07
CA GLN A 180 1.66 5.66 -23.03
C GLN A 180 2.08 4.54 -22.08
N ASP A 181 3.31 4.54 -21.58
CA ASP A 181 3.83 3.51 -20.67
C ASP A 181 3.95 4.11 -19.25
N PRO A 182 3.05 3.72 -18.31
CA PRO A 182 3.09 4.19 -16.93
C PRO A 182 4.42 3.93 -16.24
N ASP A 183 5.07 2.83 -16.58
CA ASP A 183 6.29 2.35 -15.95
C ASP A 183 7.52 3.08 -16.52
N SER A 184 7.43 3.76 -17.65
CA SER A 184 8.54 4.50 -18.26
C SER A 184 8.97 5.78 -17.53
N SER A 185 8.53 5.96 -16.28
CA SER A 185 8.87 7.15 -15.47
C SER A 185 10.37 7.18 -15.16
N VAL A 186 10.99 8.35 -15.36
CA VAL A 186 12.38 8.62 -15.00
C VAL A 186 12.40 9.85 -14.10
N MET A 187 13.13 9.72 -12.99
CA MET A 187 13.41 10.83 -12.08
C MET A 187 14.72 11.47 -12.49
N TYR A 188 14.72 12.78 -12.75
CA TYR A 188 15.88 13.58 -13.12
C TYR A 188 16.20 14.61 -12.05
N VAL A 189 17.49 14.83 -11.82
CA VAL A 189 18.04 15.93 -11.02
C VAL A 189 19.10 16.65 -11.84
N GLY A 190 18.98 17.98 -11.91
CA GLY A 190 19.88 18.86 -12.65
C GLY A 190 20.88 19.57 -11.74
N ALA A 191 22.10 19.75 -12.23
CA ALA A 191 23.14 20.55 -11.58
C ALA A 191 23.79 21.53 -12.57
N PRO A 192 23.95 22.81 -12.20
CA PRO A 192 24.61 23.79 -13.06
C PRO A 192 26.09 23.48 -13.28
N ILE A 193 26.54 23.66 -14.52
CA ILE A 193 27.95 23.63 -14.92
C ILE A 193 28.45 25.08 -14.99
N ARG A 194 29.52 25.38 -14.26
CA ARG A 194 30.08 26.74 -14.13
C ARG A 194 31.45 26.90 -14.76
N TRP A 195 31.66 28.08 -15.33
CA TRP A 195 32.96 28.56 -15.76
C TRP A 195 33.20 29.94 -15.15
N GLN A 196 34.26 30.09 -14.36
CA GLN A 196 34.57 31.35 -13.66
C GLN A 196 33.37 31.92 -12.88
N GLY A 197 32.57 31.04 -12.25
CA GLY A 197 31.37 31.41 -11.49
C GLY A 197 30.11 31.67 -12.33
N GLN A 198 30.20 31.71 -13.66
CA GLN A 198 29.05 31.86 -14.56
C GLN A 198 28.50 30.49 -14.96
N ILE A 199 27.17 30.33 -14.99
CA ILE A 199 26.53 29.09 -15.44
C ILE A 199 26.57 29.04 -16.97
N VAL A 200 27.27 28.05 -17.52
CA VAL A 200 27.45 27.86 -18.99
C VAL A 200 26.57 26.74 -19.55
N GLY A 201 25.93 25.98 -18.67
CA GLY A 201 25.03 24.88 -18.99
C GLY A 201 24.58 24.15 -17.72
N GLU A 202 23.93 23.01 -17.89
CA GLU A 202 23.62 22.11 -16.79
C GLU A 202 23.74 20.65 -17.23
N VAL A 203 24.01 19.77 -16.27
CA VAL A 203 23.93 18.32 -16.44
C VAL A 203 22.79 17.78 -15.60
N SER A 204 21.92 17.02 -16.27
CA SER A 204 20.81 16.33 -15.62
C SER A 204 21.03 14.83 -15.67
N LEU A 205 20.98 14.20 -14.50
CA LEU A 205 21.10 12.76 -14.34
C LEU A 205 19.76 12.17 -13.96
N GLY A 206 19.42 11.05 -14.59
CA GLY A 206 18.11 10.43 -14.46
C GLY A 206 18.17 8.96 -14.04
N LYS A 207 17.28 8.53 -13.15
CA LYS A 207 17.12 7.13 -12.77
C LYS A 207 15.71 6.63 -13.14
N PRO A 208 15.58 5.57 -13.95
CA PRO A 208 14.28 4.97 -14.24
C PRO A 208 13.61 4.48 -12.95
N VAL A 209 12.36 4.86 -12.74
CA VAL A 209 11.59 4.55 -11.52
C VAL A 209 11.32 3.04 -11.40
N GLN A 210 11.19 2.33 -12.52
CA GLN A 210 11.15 0.86 -12.56
C GLN A 210 12.32 0.21 -11.82
N SER A 211 13.50 0.84 -11.80
CA SER A 211 14.67 0.27 -11.12
C SER A 211 14.47 0.12 -9.60
N PHE A 212 13.54 0.89 -9.01
CA PHE A 212 13.11 0.76 -7.62
C PHE A 212 12.04 -0.31 -7.41
N GLY A 213 11.21 -0.58 -8.44
CA GLY A 213 10.02 -1.43 -8.34
C GLY A 213 10.31 -2.81 -7.77
N GLN A 214 11.45 -3.41 -8.13
CA GLN A 214 11.88 -4.70 -7.58
C GLN A 214 12.21 -4.66 -6.07
N PHE A 215 12.80 -3.56 -5.58
CA PHE A 215 13.08 -3.39 -4.14
C PHE A 215 11.79 -3.13 -3.36
N VAL A 216 10.91 -2.27 -3.90
CA VAL A 216 9.64 -1.91 -3.29
C VAL A 216 8.69 -3.10 -3.25
N ALA A 217 8.60 -3.88 -4.33
CA ALA A 217 7.73 -5.06 -4.40
C ALA A 217 8.17 -6.15 -3.41
N ALA A 218 9.48 -6.42 -3.31
CA ALA A 218 10.02 -7.37 -2.35
C ALA A 218 9.76 -6.92 -0.90
N ALA A 219 10.00 -5.65 -0.58
CA ALA A 219 9.74 -5.09 0.73
C ALA A 219 8.24 -5.15 1.10
N ARG A 220 7.36 -4.82 0.15
CA ARG A 220 5.90 -4.89 0.32
C ARG A 220 5.43 -6.31 0.60
N GLY A 221 5.91 -7.30 -0.16
CA GLY A 221 5.58 -8.71 0.04
C GLY A 221 5.95 -9.21 1.43
N ASN A 222 7.19 -8.94 1.86
CA ASN A 222 7.66 -9.32 3.19
C ASN A 222 6.85 -8.62 4.31
N MET A 223 6.54 -7.35 4.16
CA MET A 223 5.77 -6.60 5.17
C MET A 223 4.34 -7.14 5.31
N ILE A 224 3.68 -7.48 4.20
CA ILE A 224 2.35 -8.12 4.21
C ILE A 224 2.44 -9.49 4.89
N TYR A 225 3.43 -10.31 4.54
CA TYR A 225 3.60 -11.64 5.14
C TYR A 225 3.79 -11.56 6.65
N VAL A 226 4.70 -10.70 7.12
CA VAL A 226 4.93 -10.49 8.56
C VAL A 226 3.70 -9.92 9.25
N GLY A 227 2.99 -8.97 8.63
CA GLY A 227 1.74 -8.42 9.14
C GLY A 227 0.66 -9.48 9.32
N LEU A 228 0.46 -10.35 8.31
CA LEU A 228 -0.51 -11.45 8.35
C LEU A 228 -0.15 -12.48 9.42
N MET A 229 1.12 -12.90 9.49
CA MET A 229 1.58 -13.86 10.50
C MET A 229 1.43 -13.29 11.92
N SER A 230 1.69 -12.00 12.10
CA SER A 230 1.50 -11.32 13.38
C SER A 230 0.03 -11.29 13.79
N ALA A 231 -0.87 -10.91 12.86
CA ALA A 231 -2.31 -10.89 13.11
C ALA A 231 -2.86 -12.29 13.43
N LEU A 232 -2.43 -13.31 12.69
CA LEU A 232 -2.81 -14.71 12.93
C LEU A 232 -2.31 -15.20 14.29
N SER A 233 -1.08 -14.87 14.67
CA SER A 233 -0.51 -15.26 15.96
C SER A 233 -1.31 -14.69 17.13
N VAL A 234 -1.70 -13.41 17.05
CA VAL A 234 -2.56 -12.77 18.05
C VAL A 234 -3.95 -13.42 18.08
N LEU A 235 -4.52 -13.74 16.92
CA LEU A 235 -5.81 -14.42 16.84
C LEU A 235 -5.79 -15.80 17.51
N VAL A 236 -4.76 -16.61 17.25
CA VAL A 236 -4.58 -17.93 17.86
C VAL A 236 -4.40 -17.82 19.37
N LEU A 237 -3.55 -16.90 19.84
CA LEU A 237 -3.34 -16.65 21.27
C LEU A 237 -4.65 -16.20 21.95
N ALA A 238 -5.38 -15.29 21.32
CA ALA A 238 -6.66 -14.80 21.83
C ALA A 238 -7.70 -15.95 21.92
N MET A 239 -7.73 -16.85 20.94
CA MET A 239 -8.59 -18.03 20.95
C MET A 239 -8.19 -19.03 22.06
N ALA A 240 -6.90 -19.28 22.25
CA ALA A 240 -6.40 -20.14 23.31
C ALA A 240 -6.73 -19.60 24.72
N LEU A 241 -6.55 -18.29 24.94
CA LEU A 241 -6.93 -17.63 26.19
C LEU A 241 -8.43 -17.67 26.42
N SER A 242 -9.24 -17.47 25.38
CA SER A 242 -10.69 -17.60 25.47
C SER A 242 -11.09 -19.02 25.87
N PHE A 243 -10.46 -20.06 25.30
CA PHE A 243 -10.72 -21.44 25.68
C PHE A 243 -10.33 -21.72 27.14
N LEU A 244 -9.17 -21.24 27.59
CA LEU A 244 -8.70 -21.38 28.96
C LEU A 244 -9.63 -20.67 29.97
N MET A 245 -10.19 -19.51 29.64
CA MET A 245 -11.11 -18.77 30.52
C MET A 245 -12.53 -19.36 30.57
N ILE A 246 -12.91 -20.15 29.58
CA ILE A 246 -14.23 -20.81 29.51
C ILE A 246 -14.24 -22.14 30.26
N ARG A 247 -13.08 -22.80 30.37
CA ARG A 247 -12.88 -24.06 31.09
C ARG A 247 -12.61 -23.82 32.57
#